data_AF-L8J845-F1
#
_entry.id   AF-L8J845-F1
#
_cell.length_a   1.000
_cell.length_b   1.000
_cell.length_c   1.000
_cell.angle_alpha   90.00
_cell.angle_beta   90.00
_cell.angle_gamma   90.00
#
_symmetry.space_group_name_H-M   'P 1'
#
loop_
_entity.id
_entity.type
_entity.pdbx_description
1 polymer ?
#
loop_
_entity_poly.entity_id
_entity_poly.type
_entity_poly.pdbx_seq_one_letter_code
_entity_poly.pdbx_strand_id
1 'polypeptide(L)' 'MEKSHFFAHLARMKLIQRWPLMRCVSSENISEHSLQVAFVAHALALIKNRKFGGNTNPERVALLAMFHDSSEVLTGD' A
#
# COMPACT_ATOMS: atom_id res chain seq x y z
N MET A 1 -17.57 -21.93 -9.81
CA MET A 1 -16.37 -21.16 -9.44
C MET A 1 -15.99 -21.57 -8.03
N GLU A 2 -14.77 -22.06 -7.82
CA GLU A 2 -14.31 -22.40 -6.47
C GLU A 2 -14.17 -21.15 -5.60
N LYS A 3 -14.39 -21.29 -4.30
CA LYS A 3 -14.27 -20.17 -3.34
C LYS A 3 -12.79 -19.81 -3.19
N SER A 4 -12.44 -18.54 -3.33
CA SER A 4 -11.11 -18.01 -3.07
C SER A 4 -11.07 -17.26 -1.74
N HIS A 5 -10.00 -17.45 -0.98
CA HIS A 5 -9.73 -16.73 0.27
C HIS A 5 -8.89 -15.45 0.08
N PHE A 6 -8.56 -15.08 -1.16
CA PHE A 6 -7.67 -13.95 -1.45
C PHE A 6 -8.10 -12.64 -0.76
N PHE A 7 -9.35 -12.19 -0.98
CA PHE A 7 -9.85 -10.98 -0.34
C PHE A 7 -10.10 -11.13 1.16
N ALA A 8 -10.32 -12.35 1.65
CA ALA A 8 -10.41 -12.59 3.08
C ALA A 8 -9.07 -12.37 3.77
N HIS A 9 -7.95 -12.75 3.13
CA HIS A 9 -6.61 -12.41 3.60
C HIS A 9 -6.33 -10.92 3.47
N LEU A 10 -6.64 -10.30 2.33
CA LEU A 10 -6.40 -8.87 2.11
C LEU A 10 -7.16 -7.98 3.13
N ALA A 11 -8.37 -8.38 3.54
CA ALA A 11 -9.14 -7.67 4.57
C ALA A 11 -8.46 -7.64 5.95
N ARG A 12 -7.41 -8.45 6.17
CA ARG A 12 -6.61 -8.49 7.39
C ARG A 12 -5.50 -7.43 7.42
N MET A 13 -5.23 -6.72 6.33
CA MET A 13 -4.21 -5.66 6.31
C MET A 13 -4.42 -4.62 7.41
N LYS A 14 -5.67 -4.23 7.71
CA LYS A 14 -5.99 -3.31 8.81
C LYS A 14 -5.61 -3.81 10.22
N LEU A 15 -5.28 -5.09 10.36
CA LEU A 15 -4.94 -5.72 11.65
C LEU A 15 -3.44 -5.71 11.93
N ILE A 16 -2.60 -5.49 10.93
CA ILE A 16 -1.14 -5.52 11.06
C ILE A 16 -0.65 -4.11 11.38
N GLN A 17 -0.10 -3.94 12.57
CA GLN A 17 0.38 -2.66 13.09
C GLN A 17 1.85 -2.46 12.72
N ARG A 18 2.18 -1.25 12.30
CA ARG A 18 3.54 -0.82 12.00
C ARG A 18 4.20 -0.22 13.23
N TRP A 19 5.52 -0.15 13.20
CA TRP A 19 6.36 0.45 14.26
C TRP A 19 6.26 -0.26 15.61
N PRO A 20 6.31 -1.61 15.66
CA PRO A 20 5.99 -2.38 16.87
C PRO A 20 6.96 -2.16 18.03
N LEU A 21 8.17 -1.63 17.77
CA LEU A 21 9.22 -1.43 18.76
C LEU A 21 9.21 -0.04 19.40
N MET A 22 8.29 0.85 18.99
CA MET A 22 8.25 2.25 19.41
C MET A 22 6.91 2.62 20.04
N ARG A 23 6.93 3.59 20.96
CA ARG A 23 5.69 4.22 21.45
C ARG A 23 5.15 5.17 20.38
N CYS A 24 4.08 4.78 19.70
CA CYS A 24 3.37 5.65 18.76
C CYS A 24 2.30 6.49 19.47
N VAL A 25 2.18 7.77 19.12
CA VAL A 25 1.08 8.64 19.58
C VAL A 25 -0.23 8.20 18.94
N SER A 26 -0.18 7.83 17.67
CA SER A 26 -1.26 7.15 16.94
C SER A 26 -0.64 5.94 16.27
N SER A 27 -1.21 4.76 16.51
CA SER A 27 -0.80 3.56 15.78
C SER A 27 -1.17 3.68 14.30
N GLU A 28 -0.32 3.12 13.44
CA GLU A 28 -0.52 3.02 11.99
C GLU A 28 -0.63 1.54 11.63
N ASN A 29 -1.60 1.15 10.81
CA ASN A 29 -1.66 -0.19 10.22
C ASN A 29 -1.28 -0.19 8.73
N ILE A 30 -0.94 -1.35 8.19
CA ILE A 30 -0.43 -1.45 6.81
C ILE A 30 -1.49 -1.11 5.76
N SER A 31 -2.78 -1.16 6.09
CA SER A 31 -3.86 -0.70 5.19
C SER A 31 -3.87 0.82 5.06
N GLU A 32 -3.66 1.55 6.16
CA GLU A 32 -3.53 3.01 6.17
C GLU A 32 -2.27 3.43 5.42
N HIS A 33 -1.15 2.78 5.75
CA HIS A 33 0.14 2.99 5.10
C HIS A 33 0.05 2.79 3.58
N SER A 34 -0.46 1.64 3.14
CA SER A 34 -0.55 1.30 1.72
C SER A 34 -1.40 2.30 0.93
N LEU A 35 -2.48 2.83 1.50
CA LEU A 35 -3.28 3.87 0.86
C LEU A 35 -2.49 5.19 0.73
N GLN A 36 -1.78 5.59 1.77
CA GLN A 36 -0.95 6.79 1.73
C GLN A 36 0.19 6.65 0.70
N VAL A 37 0.86 5.49 0.67
CA VAL A 37 1.90 5.18 -0.34
C VAL A 37 1.30 5.23 -1.74
N ALA A 38 0.09 4.72 -1.96
CA ALA A 38 -0.58 4.81 -3.26
C ALA A 38 -0.83 6.25 -3.71
N PHE A 39 -1.29 7.14 -2.82
CA PHE A 39 -1.45 8.56 -3.13
C PHE A 39 -0.12 9.24 -3.45
N VAL A 40 0.91 9.01 -2.62
CA VAL A 40 2.23 9.61 -2.81
C VAL A 40 2.87 9.11 -4.12
N ALA A 41 2.87 7.80 -4.36
CA ALA A 41 3.47 7.20 -5.54
C ALA A 41 2.78 7.66 -6.83
N HIS A 42 1.44 7.75 -6.83
CA HIS A 42 0.68 8.32 -7.93
C HIS A 42 1.05 9.79 -8.19
N ALA A 43 1.13 10.61 -7.14
CA ALA A 43 1.54 12.01 -7.26
C ALA A 43 2.97 12.16 -7.80
N LEU A 44 3.90 11.32 -7.34
CA LEU A 44 5.27 11.28 -7.84
C LEU A 44 5.34 10.89 -9.32
N ALA A 45 4.54 9.90 -9.74
CA ALA A 45 4.45 9.51 -11.15
C ALA A 45 3.92 10.66 -12.02
N LEU A 46 2.88 11.38 -11.56
CA LEU A 46 2.37 12.57 -12.24
C LEU A 46 3.42 13.69 -12.34
N ILE A 47 4.13 13.97 -11.25
CA ILE A 47 5.19 14.99 -11.23
C ILE A 47 6.30 14.61 -12.21
N LYS A 48 6.76 13.35 -12.20
CA LYS A 48 7.77 12.83 -13.12
C LYS A 48 7.35 13.05 -14.58
N ASN A 49 6.12 12.67 -14.92
CA ASN A 49 5.62 12.80 -16.28
C ASN A 49 5.46 14.28 -16.69
N ARG A 50 4.92 15.13 -15.80
CA ARG A 50 4.57 16.53 -16.14
C ARG A 50 5.73 17.50 -16.09
N LYS A 51 6.73 17.25 -15.23
CA LYS A 51 7.81 18.21 -14.94
C LYS A 51 9.19 17.71 -15.37
N PHE A 52 9.36 16.41 -15.54
CA PHE A 52 10.68 15.79 -15.75
C PHE A 52 10.75 14.87 -16.97
N GLY A 53 9.80 14.98 -17.91
CA GLY A 53 9.81 14.21 -19.16
C GLY A 53 9.64 12.69 -18.98
N GLY A 54 9.12 12.26 -17.82
CA GLY A 54 8.85 10.85 -17.56
C GLY A 54 7.73 10.27 -18.44
N ASN A 55 7.79 8.95 -18.65
CA ASN A 55 6.74 8.19 -19.33
C ASN A 55 6.31 6.98 -18.48
N THR A 56 5.73 7.26 -17.31
CA THR A 56 5.18 6.23 -16.41
C THR A 56 3.66 6.19 -16.51
N ASN A 57 3.02 5.10 -16.07
CA ASN A 57 1.56 5.02 -15.93
C ASN A 57 1.19 5.25 -14.44
N PRO A 58 0.71 6.45 -14.06
CA PRO A 58 0.43 6.79 -12.67
C PRO A 58 -0.61 5.87 -12.01
N GLU A 59 -1.66 5.50 -12.74
CA GLU A 59 -2.74 4.64 -12.26
C GLU A 59 -2.22 3.24 -11.92
N ARG A 60 -1.33 2.70 -12.76
CA ARG A 60 -0.65 1.43 -12.49
C ARG A 60 0.29 1.55 -11.29
N VAL A 61 1.00 2.67 -11.14
CA VAL A 61 1.86 2.92 -9.96
C VAL A 61 1.03 2.93 -8.68
N ALA A 62 -0.12 3.61 -8.67
CA ALA A 62 -1.05 3.60 -7.54
C ALA A 62 -1.52 2.18 -7.21
N LEU A 63 -1.88 1.39 -8.22
CA LEU A 63 -2.32 0.01 -8.04
C LEU A 63 -1.22 -0.87 -7.44
N LEU A 64 0.02 -0.75 -7.93
CA LEU A 64 1.15 -1.49 -7.37
C LEU A 64 1.41 -1.10 -5.90
N ALA A 65 1.35 0.20 -5.60
CA ALA A 65 1.51 0.70 -4.24
C ALA A 65 0.41 0.22 -3.28
N MET A 66 -0.84 0.09 -3.73
CA MET A 66 -1.92 -0.46 -2.89
C MET A 66 -1.65 -1.90 -2.44
N PHE A 67 -0.90 -2.69 -3.22
CA PHE A 67 -0.65 -4.11 -2.96
C PHE A 67 0.77 -4.42 -2.48
N HIS A 68 1.64 -3.42 -2.34
CA HIS A 68 3.07 -3.67 -2.12
C HIS A 68 3.38 -4.44 -0.82
N ASP A 69 2.65 -4.14 0.26
CA ASP A 69 2.77 -4.83 1.56
C ASP A 69 1.70 -5.93 1.76
N SER A 70 0.98 -6.33 0.70
CA SER A 70 -0.11 -7.29 0.84
C SER A 70 0.33 -8.69 1.30
N SER A 71 1.60 -9.05 1.13
CA SER A 71 2.14 -10.31 1.66
C SER A 71 2.19 -10.36 3.18
N GLU A 72 2.20 -9.21 3.84
CA GLU A 72 2.30 -9.12 5.30
C GLU A 72 1.07 -9.70 6.01
N VAL A 73 -0.06 -9.84 5.31
CA VAL A 73 -1.23 -10.61 5.79
C VAL A 73 -0.91 -12.06 6.16
N LEU A 74 0.24 -12.57 5.71
CA LEU A 74 0.79 -13.89 6.02
C LEU A 74 2.01 -13.84 6.95
N THR A 75 2.80 -12.76 6.95
CA THR A 75 4.09 -12.69 7.65
C THR A 75 4.12 -11.79 8.89
N GLY A 76 3.19 -10.83 9.00
CA GLY A 76 3.34 -9.67 9.89
C GLY A 76 4.21 -8.56 9.28
N ASP A 77 4.27 -7.42 10.00
CA ASP A 77 5.16 -6.27 9.75
C ASP A 77 6.60 -6.57 10.17
#